data_AF-S8BT80-F1
#
_entry.id   AF-S8BT80-F1
#
_cell.length_a   1.000
_cell.length_b   1.000
_cell.length_c   1.000
_cell.angle_alpha   90.00
_cell.angle_beta   90.00
_cell.angle_gamma   90.00
#
_symmetry.space_group_name_H-M   'P 1'
#
loop_
_entity.id
_entity.type
_entity.pdbx_description
1 polymer ?
#
loop_
_entity_poly.entity_id
_entity_poly.type
_entity_poly.pdbx_seq_one_letter_code
_entity_poly.pdbx_strand_id
1 'polypeptide(L)'
;DHNISREILAWRAIKLPIYTVALIPITVGCAAAYLQTGVYFGKRYLVLLVSSVLVIAWLNLSNDVYDFDTGADENKRESVVKLVGSRRWTHSAAWLLLALGMTGLGSVAVEAQNMKPLLLLCCSVLCGYVYQCPPFRLSYKGVGEPLCFAAFGPLATTAFYLLQTRTRFVFAISRAIICSSFLVGLTTALILFCSHFHQV
;
A
#
# COMPACT_ATOMS: atom_id res chain seq x y z
N ASP A 1 -33.89 -5.90 10.80
CA ASP A 1 -32.56 -5.27 10.73
C ASP A 1 -31.82 -5.39 12.05
N HIS A 2 -30.83 -6.29 12.12
CA HIS A 2 -29.95 -6.36 13.29
C HIS A 2 -29.09 -5.09 13.34
N ASN A 3 -29.21 -4.31 14.43
CA ASN A 3 -28.30 -3.21 14.72
C ASN A 3 -26.89 -3.78 14.97
N ILE A 4 -26.05 -3.74 13.93
CA ILE A 4 -24.64 -4.09 14.03
C ILE A 4 -23.96 -3.09 14.98
N SER A 5 -23.20 -3.58 15.96
CA SER A 5 -22.53 -2.71 16.94
C SER A 5 -21.47 -1.82 16.28
N ARG A 6 -21.20 -0.66 16.89
CA ARG A 6 -20.18 0.29 16.42
C ARG A 6 -18.79 -0.34 16.39
N GLU A 7 -18.50 -1.25 17.30
CA GLU A 7 -17.24 -2.00 17.38
C GLU A 7 -17.06 -2.92 16.17
N ILE A 8 -18.12 -3.65 15.77
CA ILE A 8 -18.10 -4.51 14.58
C ILE A 8 -17.93 -3.66 13.32
N LEU A 9 -18.58 -2.49 13.24
CA LEU A 9 -18.41 -1.58 12.12
C LEU A 9 -16.98 -1.00 12.07
N ALA A 10 -16.40 -0.63 13.21
CA ALA A 10 -15.02 -0.18 13.29
C ALA A 10 -14.02 -1.27 12.85
N TRP A 11 -14.23 -2.50 13.27
CA TRP A 11 -13.45 -3.66 12.82
C TRP A 11 -13.52 -3.84 11.30
N ARG A 12 -14.72 -3.76 10.72
CA ARG A 12 -14.92 -3.84 9.26
C ARG A 12 -14.25 -2.68 8.53
N ALA A 13 -14.32 -1.46 9.09
CA ALA A 13 -13.75 -0.25 8.50
C ALA A 13 -12.21 -0.30 8.41
N ILE A 14 -11.55 -1.05 9.31
CA ILE A 14 -10.10 -1.26 9.25
C ILE A 14 -9.71 -2.01 7.97
N LYS A 15 -10.60 -2.87 7.42
CA LYS A 15 -10.33 -3.68 6.23
C LYS A 15 -9.05 -4.52 6.37
N LEU A 16 -8.88 -5.20 7.51
CA LEU A 16 -7.63 -5.90 7.85
C LEU A 16 -6.99 -6.72 6.71
N PRO A 17 -7.74 -7.48 5.86
CA PRO A 17 -7.15 -8.22 4.76
C PRO A 17 -6.33 -7.37 3.78
N ILE A 18 -6.62 -6.07 3.63
CA ILE A 18 -5.88 -5.20 2.70
C ILE A 18 -4.44 -4.95 3.16
N TYR A 19 -4.13 -5.03 4.46
CA TYR A 19 -2.75 -4.81 4.92
C TYR A 19 -1.80 -5.94 4.56
N THR A 20 -2.31 -7.08 4.08
CA THR A 20 -1.46 -8.13 3.49
C THR A 20 -0.67 -7.60 2.29
N VAL A 21 -1.20 -6.63 1.55
CA VAL A 21 -0.51 -5.98 0.42
C VAL A 21 0.60 -5.02 0.86
N ALA A 22 0.65 -4.63 2.14
CA ALA A 22 1.84 -4.00 2.73
C ALA A 22 2.89 -5.04 3.13
N LEU A 23 2.46 -6.13 3.76
CA LEU A 23 3.36 -7.14 4.33
C LEU A 23 4.10 -7.98 3.27
N ILE A 24 3.38 -8.44 2.25
CA ILE A 24 3.91 -9.41 1.27
C ILE A 24 5.05 -8.80 0.43
N PRO A 25 4.91 -7.64 -0.23
CA PRO A 25 6.01 -7.03 -1.00
C PRO A 25 7.27 -6.81 -0.18
N ILE A 26 7.12 -6.36 1.07
CA ILE A 26 8.25 -6.13 1.98
C ILE A 26 8.93 -7.47 2.29
N THR A 27 8.15 -8.45 2.73
CA THR A 27 8.69 -9.75 3.14
C THR A 27 9.40 -10.45 1.98
N VAL A 28 8.80 -10.44 0.79
CA VAL A 28 9.42 -10.99 -0.43
C VAL A 28 10.68 -10.23 -0.83
N GLY A 29 10.65 -8.90 -0.85
CA GLY A 29 11.83 -8.08 -1.16
C GLY A 29 12.97 -8.30 -0.17
N CYS A 30 12.66 -8.37 1.13
CA CYS A 30 13.61 -8.65 2.20
C CYS A 30 14.21 -10.06 2.09
N ALA A 31 13.38 -11.07 1.81
CA ALA A 31 13.83 -12.45 1.63
C ALA A 31 14.75 -12.59 0.42
N ALA A 32 14.43 -11.92 -0.70
CA ALA A 32 15.29 -11.88 -1.88
C ALA A 32 16.62 -11.18 -1.60
N ALA A 33 16.61 -10.09 -0.83
CA ALA A 33 17.82 -9.37 -0.42
C ALA A 33 18.69 -10.23 0.50
N TYR A 34 18.08 -10.95 1.44
CA TYR A 34 18.76 -11.89 2.32
C TYR A 34 19.37 -13.05 1.54
N LEU A 35 18.64 -13.65 0.59
CA LEU A 35 19.14 -14.73 -0.26
C LEU A 35 20.40 -14.31 -1.03
N GLN A 36 20.47 -13.05 -1.47
CA GLN A 36 21.59 -12.55 -2.26
C GLN A 36 22.78 -12.08 -1.42
N THR A 37 22.55 -11.54 -0.22
CA THR A 37 23.59 -10.88 0.58
C THR A 37 23.98 -11.64 1.84
N GLY A 38 23.16 -12.59 2.29
CA GLY A 38 23.29 -13.28 3.57
C GLY A 38 23.05 -12.39 4.80
N VAL A 39 22.59 -11.14 4.62
CA VAL A 39 22.43 -10.17 5.70
C VAL A 39 20.97 -9.73 5.82
N TYR A 40 20.46 -9.70 7.04
CA TYR A 40 19.12 -9.25 7.36
C TYR A 40 19.16 -7.99 8.24
N PHE A 41 18.44 -6.94 7.85
CA PHE A 41 18.29 -5.72 8.65
C PHE A 41 16.88 -5.64 9.26
N GLY A 42 16.69 -6.27 10.42
CA GLY A 42 15.40 -6.34 11.11
C GLY A 42 14.81 -4.97 11.46
N LYS A 43 15.65 -4.00 11.87
CA LYS A 43 15.20 -2.62 12.13
C LYS A 43 14.60 -1.98 10.87
N ARG A 44 15.26 -2.12 9.72
CA ARG A 44 14.75 -1.61 8.43
C ARG A 44 13.43 -2.28 8.06
N TYR A 45 13.34 -3.60 8.24
CA TYR A 45 12.11 -4.35 8.00
C TYR A 45 10.93 -3.78 8.79
N LEU A 46 11.10 -3.59 10.11
CA LEU A 46 10.03 -3.07 10.97
C LEU A 46 9.61 -1.64 10.59
N VAL A 47 10.58 -0.75 10.33
CA VAL A 47 10.27 0.62 9.91
C VAL A 47 9.55 0.62 8.56
N LEU A 48 10.00 -0.17 7.57
CA LEU A 48 9.32 -0.31 6.28
C LEU A 48 7.90 -0.85 6.42
N LEU A 49 7.68 -1.82 7.32
CA LEU A 49 6.37 -2.41 7.58
C LEU A 49 5.41 -1.39 8.17
N VAL A 50 5.81 -0.71 9.25
CA VAL A 50 5.00 0.34 9.87
C VAL A 50 4.70 1.45 8.87
N SER A 51 5.72 1.90 8.13
CA SER A 51 5.56 2.96 7.13
C SER A 51 4.58 2.57 6.02
N SER A 52 4.67 1.35 5.51
CA SER A 52 3.77 0.86 4.47
C SER A 52 2.34 0.68 4.99
N VAL A 53 2.16 0.24 6.23
CA VAL A 53 0.83 0.18 6.88
C VAL A 53 0.21 1.58 6.96
N LEU A 54 0.99 2.62 7.30
CA LEU A 54 0.51 4.00 7.31
C LEU A 54 0.11 4.49 5.91
N VAL A 55 0.86 4.11 4.87
CA VAL A 55 0.52 4.43 3.47
C VAL A 55 -0.77 3.70 3.02
N ILE A 56 -0.94 2.42 3.37
CA ILE A 56 -2.19 1.70 3.07
C ILE A 56 -3.37 2.28 3.86
N ALA A 57 -3.15 2.69 5.11
CA ALA A 57 -4.17 3.38 5.89
C ALA A 57 -4.55 4.71 5.24
N TRP A 58 -3.59 5.48 4.70
CA TRP A 58 -3.89 6.66 3.89
C TRP A 58 -4.78 6.31 2.69
N LEU A 59 -4.46 5.29 1.90
CA LEU A 59 -5.28 4.85 0.76
C LEU A 59 -6.73 4.52 1.18
N ASN A 60 -6.88 3.83 2.30
CA ASN A 60 -8.20 3.47 2.83
C ASN A 60 -9.01 4.71 3.24
N LEU A 61 -8.41 5.61 4.02
CA LEU A 61 -9.08 6.82 4.50
C LEU A 61 -9.35 7.81 3.37
N SER A 62 -8.42 7.98 2.43
CA SER A 62 -8.60 8.88 1.30
C SER A 62 -9.73 8.40 0.40
N ASN A 63 -9.80 7.09 0.12
CA ASN A 63 -10.89 6.50 -0.65
C ASN A 63 -12.25 6.78 0.02
N ASP A 64 -12.40 6.50 1.31
CA ASP A 64 -13.65 6.78 2.04
C ASP A 64 -14.02 8.28 2.05
N VAL A 65 -13.02 9.18 2.08
CA VAL A 65 -13.27 10.63 1.97
C VAL A 65 -13.83 11.01 0.61
N TYR A 66 -13.21 10.56 -0.48
CA TYR A 66 -13.64 10.94 -1.82
C TYR A 66 -14.91 10.21 -2.28
N ASP A 67 -15.13 8.99 -1.79
CA ASP A 67 -16.36 8.24 -2.03
C ASP A 67 -17.53 8.85 -1.25
N PHE A 68 -17.28 9.40 -0.06
CA PHE A 68 -18.26 10.23 0.65
C PHE A 68 -18.61 11.49 -0.15
N ASP A 69 -17.61 12.19 -0.71
CA ASP A 69 -17.82 13.41 -1.48
C ASP A 69 -18.68 13.16 -2.75
N THR A 70 -18.66 11.95 -3.32
CA THR A 70 -19.49 11.59 -4.49
C THR A 70 -20.75 10.80 -4.19
N GLY A 71 -21.07 10.58 -2.91
CA GLY A 71 -22.24 9.80 -2.50
C GLY A 71 -22.11 8.28 -2.73
N ALA A 72 -20.96 7.79 -3.20
CA ALA A 72 -20.74 6.37 -3.43
C ALA A 72 -20.81 5.56 -2.11
N ASP A 73 -20.47 6.20 -0.99
CA ASP A 73 -20.52 5.61 0.34
C ASP A 73 -21.91 5.73 1.02
N GLU A 74 -22.98 6.21 0.35
CA GLU A 74 -24.29 6.50 0.97
C GLU A 74 -24.90 5.29 1.71
N ASN A 75 -24.71 4.06 1.22
CA ASN A 75 -25.21 2.84 1.86
C ASN A 75 -24.15 2.05 2.65
N LYS A 76 -22.89 2.48 2.61
CA LYS A 76 -21.75 1.81 3.26
C LYS A 76 -21.61 2.29 4.71
N ARG A 77 -22.07 1.48 5.67
CA ARG A 77 -22.10 1.83 7.11
C ARG A 77 -20.72 1.83 7.75
N GLU A 78 -19.80 1.06 7.18
CA GLU A 78 -18.41 0.92 7.61
C GLU A 78 -17.46 1.97 7.02
N SER A 79 -17.98 3.00 6.33
CA SER A 79 -17.19 4.16 5.92
C SER A 79 -16.62 4.88 7.15
N VAL A 80 -15.31 5.11 7.18
CA VAL A 80 -14.64 5.80 8.30
C VAL A 80 -15.19 7.21 8.48
N VAL A 81 -15.51 7.92 7.38
CA VAL A 81 -16.10 9.26 7.43
C VAL A 81 -17.43 9.25 8.20
N LYS A 82 -18.27 8.22 8.01
CA LYS A 82 -19.54 8.09 8.70
C LYS A 82 -19.38 7.66 10.16
N LEU A 83 -18.43 6.77 10.46
CA LEU A 83 -18.16 6.32 11.82
C LEU A 83 -17.56 7.43 12.70
N VAL A 84 -16.69 8.25 12.13
CA VAL A 84 -16.09 9.42 12.79
C VAL A 84 -17.07 10.60 12.80
N GLY A 85 -17.96 10.69 11.81
CA GLY A 85 -18.91 11.79 11.65
C GLY A 85 -18.26 13.08 11.14
N SER A 86 -17.05 13.02 10.60
CA SER A 86 -16.34 14.20 10.10
C SER A 86 -15.41 13.91 8.93
N ARG A 87 -15.83 14.36 7.75
CA ARG A 87 -15.03 14.34 6.52
C ARG A 87 -13.70 15.08 6.66
N ARG A 88 -13.69 16.23 7.35
CA ARG A 88 -12.47 17.06 7.55
C ARG A 88 -11.42 16.35 8.39
N TRP A 89 -11.84 15.71 9.50
CA TRP A 89 -10.92 14.95 10.35
C TRP A 89 -10.36 13.73 9.64
N THR A 90 -11.20 12.94 8.98
CA THR A 90 -10.74 11.76 8.21
C THR A 90 -9.77 12.16 7.11
N HIS A 91 -10.01 13.26 6.39
CA HIS A 91 -9.10 13.76 5.35
C HIS A 91 -7.75 14.20 5.92
N SER A 92 -7.78 14.95 7.03
CA SER A 92 -6.54 15.42 7.68
C SER A 92 -5.72 14.25 8.22
N ALA A 93 -6.39 13.24 8.80
CA ALA A 93 -5.75 12.01 9.26
C ALA A 93 -5.12 11.23 8.11
N ALA A 94 -5.83 11.10 6.97
CA ALA A 94 -5.29 10.44 5.79
C ALA A 94 -3.94 11.04 5.36
N TRP A 95 -3.88 12.37 5.17
CA TRP A 95 -2.65 13.04 4.73
C TRP A 95 -1.54 13.01 5.78
N LEU A 96 -1.89 13.06 7.07
CA LEU A 96 -0.92 12.87 8.15
C LEU A 96 -0.30 11.46 8.09
N LEU A 97 -1.11 10.42 7.90
CA LEU A 97 -0.63 9.04 7.78
C LEU A 97 0.29 8.88 6.57
N LEU A 98 -0.04 9.50 5.43
CA LEU A 98 0.85 9.52 4.27
C LEU A 98 2.18 10.19 4.59
N ALA A 99 2.15 11.38 5.20
CA ALA A 99 3.37 12.11 5.54
C ALA A 99 4.27 11.32 6.50
N LEU A 100 3.70 10.70 7.53
CA LEU A 100 4.42 9.83 8.47
C LEU A 100 4.98 8.59 7.77
N GLY A 101 4.18 7.93 6.92
CA GLY A 101 4.61 6.78 6.12
C GLY A 101 5.78 7.13 5.21
N MET A 102 5.69 8.22 4.44
CA MET A 102 6.75 8.68 3.55
C MET A 102 8.02 9.08 4.32
N THR A 103 7.87 9.69 5.50
CA THR A 103 9.01 10.01 6.37
C THR A 103 9.73 8.74 6.83
N GLY A 104 8.99 7.71 7.22
CA GLY A 104 9.56 6.41 7.59
C GLY A 104 10.27 5.72 6.43
N LEU A 105 9.67 5.67 5.23
CA LEU A 105 10.31 5.15 4.01
C LEU A 105 11.60 5.93 3.68
N GLY A 106 11.56 7.26 3.75
CA GLY A 106 12.73 8.11 3.53
C GLY A 106 13.84 7.88 4.55
N SER A 107 13.50 7.69 5.83
CA SER A 107 14.48 7.40 6.88
C SER A 107 15.27 6.11 6.60
N VAL A 108 14.60 5.07 6.08
CA VAL A 108 15.25 3.80 5.71
C VAL A 108 16.12 3.99 4.47
N ALA A 109 15.68 4.78 3.48
CA ALA A 109 16.51 5.11 2.32
C ALA A 109 17.80 5.83 2.74
N VAL A 110 17.74 6.75 3.70
CA VAL A 110 18.91 7.48 4.23
C VAL A 110 19.84 6.51 4.95
N GLU A 111 19.29 5.66 5.82
CA GLU A 111 20.06 4.63 6.53
C GLU A 111 20.72 3.64 5.56
N ALA A 112 20.04 3.29 4.46
CA ALA A 112 20.55 2.42 3.41
C ALA A 112 21.55 3.11 2.47
N GLN A 113 21.72 4.43 2.58
CA GLN A 113 22.52 5.26 1.67
C GLN A 113 22.12 5.06 0.20
N ASN A 114 20.82 4.82 -0.05
CA ASN A 114 20.29 4.57 -1.38
C ASN A 114 18.94 5.25 -1.54
N MET A 115 18.94 6.40 -2.22
CA MET A 115 17.71 7.18 -2.48
C MET A 115 16.89 6.66 -3.66
N LYS A 116 17.49 5.90 -4.58
CA LYS A 116 16.82 5.45 -5.81
C LYS A 116 15.53 4.66 -5.56
N PRO A 117 15.45 3.75 -4.56
CA PRO A 117 14.22 3.02 -4.24
C PRO A 117 13.07 3.94 -3.82
N LEU A 118 13.36 5.13 -3.28
CA LEU A 118 12.33 6.07 -2.88
C LEU A 118 11.53 6.56 -4.09
N LEU A 119 12.16 6.71 -5.26
CA LEU A 119 11.44 7.05 -6.49
C LEU A 119 10.44 5.94 -6.88
N LEU A 120 10.85 4.68 -6.80
CA LEU A 120 9.96 3.54 -7.08
C LEU A 120 8.79 3.49 -6.09
N LEU A 121 9.04 3.75 -4.80
CA LEU A 121 7.99 3.84 -3.78
C LEU A 121 7.06 5.01 -4.05
N CYS A 122 7.56 6.20 -4.39
CA CYS A 122 6.74 7.34 -4.78
C CYS A 122 5.86 7.02 -6.00
N CYS A 123 6.39 6.33 -7.01
CA CYS A 123 5.59 5.87 -8.16
C CYS A 123 4.51 4.87 -7.72
N SER A 124 4.82 3.95 -6.80
CA SER A 124 3.84 3.00 -6.25
C SER A 124 2.72 3.72 -5.49
N VAL A 125 3.07 4.70 -4.64
CA VAL A 125 2.09 5.57 -3.95
C VAL A 125 1.27 6.38 -4.96
N LEU A 126 1.88 6.87 -6.03
CA LEU A 126 1.19 7.59 -7.09
C LEU A 126 0.17 6.70 -7.83
N CYS A 127 0.49 5.43 -8.09
CA CYS A 127 -0.50 4.48 -8.63
C CYS A 127 -1.72 4.38 -7.72
N GLY A 128 -1.51 4.26 -6.40
CA GLY A 128 -2.58 4.29 -5.42
C GLY A 128 -3.35 5.63 -5.41
N TYR A 129 -2.64 6.76 -5.51
CA TYR A 129 -3.26 8.09 -5.65
C TYR A 129 -4.19 8.14 -6.86
N VAL A 130 -3.67 7.84 -8.05
CA VAL A 130 -4.40 7.93 -9.32
C VAL A 130 -5.59 6.95 -9.34
N TYR A 131 -5.47 5.81 -8.65
CA TYR A 131 -6.54 4.84 -8.54
C TYR A 131 -7.77 5.39 -7.81
N GLN A 132 -7.63 6.01 -6.63
CA GLN A 132 -8.79 6.45 -5.82
C GLN A 132 -9.00 7.98 -5.70
N CYS A 133 -7.97 8.81 -5.86
CA CYS A 133 -8.05 10.26 -5.62
C CYS A 133 -8.54 11.01 -6.88
N PRO A 134 -9.22 12.16 -6.69
CA PRO A 134 -9.39 13.16 -7.74
C PRO A 134 -8.05 13.69 -8.28
N PRO A 135 -7.99 14.10 -9.57
CA PRO A 135 -9.08 14.10 -10.54
C PRO A 135 -9.27 12.77 -11.30
N PHE A 136 -8.43 11.77 -11.06
CA PHE A 136 -8.36 10.60 -11.93
C PHE A 136 -9.38 9.51 -11.62
N ARG A 137 -9.46 9.10 -10.34
CA ARG A 137 -10.35 8.05 -9.79
C ARG A 137 -10.48 6.85 -10.73
N LEU A 138 -9.35 6.29 -11.13
CA LEU A 138 -9.31 5.20 -12.10
C LEU A 138 -9.96 3.89 -11.61
N SER A 139 -10.29 3.78 -10.31
CA SER A 139 -11.11 2.71 -9.75
C SER A 139 -12.46 2.56 -10.46
N TYR A 140 -13.06 3.67 -10.92
CA TYR A 140 -14.32 3.67 -11.66
C TYR A 140 -14.15 3.44 -13.17
N LYS A 141 -12.92 3.23 -13.65
CA LYS A 141 -12.59 3.09 -15.08
C LYS A 141 -12.03 1.72 -15.46
N GLY A 142 -12.02 0.75 -14.54
CA GLY A 142 -11.65 -0.65 -14.83
C GLY A 142 -10.16 -0.88 -15.11
N VAL A 143 -9.27 0.00 -14.64
CA VAL A 143 -7.81 -0.16 -14.78
C VAL A 143 -7.11 -0.43 -13.45
N GLY A 144 -7.84 -0.99 -12.48
CA GLY A 144 -7.33 -1.28 -11.15
C GLY A 144 -6.26 -2.37 -11.15
N GLU A 145 -6.47 -3.44 -11.90
CA GLU A 145 -5.60 -4.61 -11.94
C GLU A 145 -4.20 -4.28 -12.47
N PRO A 146 -4.05 -3.54 -13.61
CA PRO A 146 -2.73 -3.10 -14.07
C PRO A 146 -2.02 -2.16 -13.07
N LEU A 147 -2.75 -1.23 -12.44
CA LEU A 147 -2.17 -0.33 -11.44
C LEU A 147 -1.72 -1.08 -10.20
N CYS A 148 -2.54 -2.02 -9.72
CA CYS A 148 -2.24 -2.87 -8.58
C CYS A 148 -1.01 -3.74 -8.85
N PHE A 149 -0.96 -4.38 -10.04
CA PHE A 149 0.20 -5.14 -10.50
C PHE A 149 1.48 -4.31 -10.45
N ALA A 150 1.46 -3.12 -11.05
CA ALA A 150 2.62 -2.25 -11.13
C ALA A 150 3.07 -1.75 -9.74
N ALA A 151 2.12 -1.29 -8.93
CA ALA A 151 2.37 -0.68 -7.63
C ALA A 151 3.01 -1.67 -6.65
N PHE A 152 2.39 -2.84 -6.46
CA PHE A 152 2.81 -3.80 -5.44
C PHE A 152 3.91 -4.75 -5.92
N GLY A 153 3.90 -5.11 -7.20
CA GLY A 153 4.89 -5.97 -7.80
C GLY A 153 6.20 -5.24 -8.09
N PRO A 154 6.48 -4.87 -9.36
CA PRO A 154 7.78 -4.33 -9.75
C PRO A 154 8.23 -3.08 -8.99
N LEU A 155 7.33 -2.17 -8.64
CA LEU A 155 7.70 -0.91 -7.97
C LEU A 155 8.04 -1.14 -6.50
N ALA A 156 7.05 -1.50 -5.67
CA ALA A 156 7.25 -1.62 -4.23
C ALA A 156 8.18 -2.78 -3.86
N THR A 157 7.96 -3.99 -4.40
CA THR A 157 8.75 -5.17 -4.02
C THR A 157 10.24 -4.98 -4.35
N THR A 158 10.56 -4.44 -5.54
CA THR A 158 11.95 -4.14 -5.92
C THR A 158 12.55 -3.05 -5.05
N ALA A 159 11.78 -2.01 -4.70
CA ALA A 159 12.26 -0.96 -3.81
C ALA A 159 12.63 -1.50 -2.42
N PHE A 160 11.78 -2.35 -1.83
CA PHE A 160 12.05 -2.98 -0.54
C PHE A 160 13.28 -3.88 -0.58
N TYR A 161 13.45 -4.65 -1.66
CA TYR A 161 14.67 -5.40 -1.90
C TYR A 161 15.90 -4.48 -1.91
N LEU A 162 15.88 -3.38 -2.66
CA LEU A 162 17.02 -2.46 -2.74
C LEU A 162 17.34 -1.78 -1.40
N LEU A 163 16.33 -1.43 -0.60
CA LEU A 163 16.50 -0.83 0.73
C LEU A 163 17.08 -1.80 1.76
N GLN A 164 16.98 -3.10 1.49
CA GLN A 164 17.54 -4.17 2.32
C GLN A 164 18.91 -4.66 1.86
N THR A 165 19.44 -4.09 0.78
CA THR A 165 20.80 -4.37 0.32
C THR A 165 21.74 -3.23 0.72
N ARG A 166 23.04 -3.54 0.87
CA ARG A 166 24.08 -2.50 1.00
C ARG A 166 24.49 -1.99 -0.39
N THR A 167 24.91 -0.73 -0.45
CA THR A 167 25.28 0.02 -1.67
C THR A 167 26.25 -0.72 -2.59
N ARG A 168 27.11 -1.60 -2.06
CA ARG A 168 28.07 -2.40 -2.84
C ARG A 168 27.45 -3.51 -3.70
N PHE A 169 26.19 -3.91 -3.43
CA PHE A 169 25.47 -4.96 -4.15
C PHE A 169 24.31 -4.44 -5.02
N VAL A 170 24.07 -3.13 -5.00
CA VAL A 170 22.91 -2.46 -5.64
C VAL A 170 22.85 -2.65 -7.16
N PHE A 171 23.95 -3.04 -7.80
CA PHE A 171 24.01 -3.20 -9.27
C PHE A 171 23.41 -4.49 -9.82
N ALA A 172 22.99 -5.44 -8.97
CA ALA A 172 22.43 -6.69 -9.45
C ALA A 172 20.98 -6.87 -9.00
N ILE A 173 20.04 -6.20 -9.68
CA ILE A 173 18.64 -6.67 -9.70
C ILE A 173 18.69 -8.14 -10.14
N SER A 174 18.49 -9.04 -9.19
CA SER A 174 18.59 -10.47 -9.45
C SER A 174 17.38 -10.99 -10.22
N ARG A 175 17.55 -12.11 -10.92
CA ARG A 175 16.41 -12.82 -11.52
C ARG A 175 15.36 -13.19 -10.47
N ALA A 176 15.78 -13.47 -9.24
CA ALA A 176 14.89 -13.78 -8.13
C ALA A 176 13.96 -12.61 -7.80
N ILE A 177 14.46 -11.37 -7.71
CA ILE A 177 13.59 -10.22 -7.43
C ILE A 177 12.66 -9.88 -8.62
N ILE A 178 13.12 -10.06 -9.87
CA ILE A 178 12.27 -9.86 -11.05
C ILE A 178 11.11 -10.86 -11.04
N CYS A 179 11.38 -12.15 -10.90
CA CYS A 179 10.33 -13.17 -10.90
C CYS A 179 9.39 -13.03 -9.70
N SER A 180 9.94 -12.79 -8.50
CA SER A 180 9.12 -12.68 -7.29
C SER A 180 8.27 -11.40 -7.27
N SER A 181 8.79 -10.26 -7.72
CA SER A 181 8.00 -9.02 -7.84
C SER A 181 6.89 -9.16 -8.89
N PHE A 182 7.15 -9.86 -10.01
CA PHE A 182 6.11 -10.17 -10.99
C PHE A 182 4.99 -11.03 -10.38
N LEU A 183 5.34 -12.10 -9.64
CA LEU A 183 4.37 -12.97 -8.98
C LEU A 183 3.56 -12.23 -7.90
N VAL A 184 4.21 -11.36 -7.10
CA VAL A 184 3.53 -10.51 -6.12
C VAL A 184 2.55 -9.56 -6.82
N GLY A 185 2.97 -8.91 -7.91
CA GLY A 185 2.08 -8.04 -8.68
C GLY A 185 0.88 -8.82 -9.24
N LEU A 186 1.11 -9.98 -9.85
CA LEU A 186 0.07 -10.81 -10.46
C LEU A 186 -0.94 -11.29 -9.43
N THR A 187 -0.47 -11.81 -8.29
CA THR A 187 -1.35 -12.28 -7.21
C THR A 187 -2.18 -11.14 -6.63
N THR A 188 -1.59 -9.95 -6.43
CA THR A 188 -2.33 -8.80 -5.91
C THR A 188 -3.38 -8.30 -6.91
N ALA A 189 -3.06 -8.29 -8.21
CA ALA A 189 -4.02 -7.95 -9.26
C ALA A 189 -5.18 -8.97 -9.34
N LEU A 190 -4.89 -10.27 -9.20
CA LEU A 190 -5.91 -11.32 -9.17
C LEU A 190 -6.82 -11.22 -7.94
N ILE A 191 -6.29 -10.85 -6.77
CA ILE A 191 -7.11 -10.59 -5.58
C ILE A 191 -8.11 -9.45 -5.86
N LEU A 192 -7.65 -8.36 -6.47
CA LEU A 192 -8.51 -7.24 -6.84
C LEU A 192 -9.58 -7.67 -7.85
N PHE A 193 -9.17 -8.40 -8.90
CA PHE A 193 -10.07 -8.94 -9.91
C PHE A 193 -11.17 -9.82 -9.29
N CYS A 194 -10.79 -10.76 -8.41
CA CYS A 194 -11.75 -11.62 -7.73
C CYS A 194 -12.69 -10.83 -6.80
N SER A 195 -12.24 -9.70 -6.25
CA SER A 195 -13.09 -8.84 -5.41
C SER A 195 -14.22 -8.17 -6.19
N HIS A 196 -14.05 -7.96 -7.51
CA HIS A 196 -15.09 -7.41 -8.37
C HIS A 196 -16.26 -8.39 -8.59
N PHE A 197 -16.03 -9.71 -8.52
CA PHE A 197 -17.11 -10.69 -8.70
C PHE A 197 -18.16 -10.66 -7.59
N HIS A 198 -17.82 -10.20 -6.39
CA HIS A 198 -18.80 -10.00 -5.32
C HIS A 198 -19.67 -8.74 -5.52
N GLN A 199 -19.32 -7.88 -6.47
CA GLN A 199 -20.02 -6.61 -6.73
C GLN A 199 -21.02 -6.70 -7.89
N VAL A 200 -21.04 -7.82 -8.62
CA VAL A 200 -21.99 -8.14 -9.70
C VAL A 200 -23.05 -9.11 -9.18
#